data_AF-A0A2M7NYM6-F1
#
_entry.id   AF-A0A2M7NYM6-F1
#
_cell.length_a   1.000
_cell.length_b   1.000
_cell.length_c   1.000
_cell.angle_alpha   90.00
_cell.angle_beta   90.00
_cell.angle_gamma   90.00
#
_symmetry.space_group_name_H-M   'P 1'
#
loop_
_entity.id
_entity.type
_entity.pdbx_description
1 polymer ?
#
loop_
_entity_poly.entity_id
_entity_poly.type
_entity_poly.pdbx_seq_one_letter_code
_entity_poly.pdbx_strand_id
1 'polypeptide(L)' 'MTETIILFLLALMILGSLIALESKDILSSVIAMGAVGFMLSAIFLILRAPDIAMVQVVIEILTLI' A
#
# COMPACT_ATOMS: atom_id res chain seq x y z
N MET A 1 8.92 -18.43 5.64
CA MET A 1 8.67 -18.08 4.21
C MET A 1 7.77 -16.86 4.11
N THR A 2 6.62 -16.85 4.80
CA THR A 2 5.68 -15.72 4.85
C THR A 2 6.31 -14.44 5.38
N GLU A 3 7.15 -14.53 6.42
CA GLU A 3 7.82 -13.36 7.01
C GLU A 3 8.73 -12.65 6.00
N THR A 4 9.43 -13.40 5.15
CA THR A 4 10.29 -12.84 4.10
C THR A 4 9.47 -12.05 3.07
N ILE A 5 8.27 -12.52 2.72
CA ILE A 5 7.36 -11.83 1.80
C ILE A 5 6.87 -10.53 2.44
N ILE A 6 6.49 -10.57 3.72
CA ILE A 6 6.04 -9.38 4.45
C ILE A 6 7.17 -8.33 4.53
N LEU A 7 8.39 -8.75 4.88
CA LEU A 7 9.55 -7.85 4.92
C LEU A 7 9.85 -7.22 3.56
N PHE A 8 9.73 -8.01 2.48
CA PHE A 8 9.89 -7.50 1.13
C PHE A 8 8.82 -6.46 0.76
N LEU A 9 7.54 -6.73 1.06
CA LEU A 9 6.45 -5.78 0.84
C LEU A 9 6.61 -4.51 1.67
N LEU A 10 7.03 -4.63 2.93
CA LEU A 10 7.31 -3.47 3.78
C LEU A 10 8.43 -2.60 3.21
N ALA A 11 9.49 -3.19 2.66
CA ALA A 11 10.55 -2.44 2.00
C ALA A 11 10.03 -1.67 0.76
N LEU A 12 9.16 -2.29 -0.05
CA LEU A 12 8.52 -1.63 -1.19
C LEU A 12 7.57 -0.51 -0.75
N MET A 13 6.85 -0.67 0.37
CA MET A 13 6.00 0.38 0.94
C MET A 13 6.81 1.58 1.42
N ILE A 14 7.98 1.35 2.03
CA ILE A 14 8.89 2.44 2.41
C ILE A 14 9.38 3.18 1.16
N LEU A 15 9.76 2.46 0.11
CA LEU A 15 10.15 3.08 -1.17
C LEU A 15 8.99 3.86 -1.80
N GLY A 16 7.79 3.30 -1.84
CA GLY A 16 6.59 3.96 -2.39
C GLY A 16 6.22 5.24 -1.61
N SER A 17 6.33 5.22 -0.29
CA SER A 17 6.08 6.40 0.54
C SER A 17 7.17 7.47 0.37
N LEU A 18 8.43 7.07 0.18
CA LEU A 18 9.52 8.00 -0.15
C LEU A 18 9.28 8.68 -1.50
N ILE A 19 8.88 7.92 -2.53
CA ILE A 19 8.51 8.46 -3.84
C ILE A 19 7.33 9.43 -3.72
N ALA A 20 6.30 9.07 -2.92
CA ALA A 20 5.16 9.95 -2.71
C ALA A 20 5.55 11.29 -2.07
N LEU A 21 6.52 11.27 -1.16
CA LEU A 21 7.03 12.45 -0.46
C LEU A 21 7.90 13.34 -1.35
N GLU A 22 8.69 12.75 -2.24
CA GLU A 22 9.59 13.48 -3.15
C GLU A 22 8.88 13.94 -4.44
N SER A 23 7.72 13.37 -4.78
CA SER A 23 6.98 13.74 -5.99
C SER A 23 6.51 15.19 -5.96
N LYS A 24 6.83 15.91 -7.05
CA LYS A 24 6.44 17.32 -7.25
C LYS A 24 4.99 17.47 -7.68
N ASP A 25 4.50 16.49 -8.43
CA ASP A 25 3.12 16.46 -8.93
C ASP A 25 2.22 15.70 -7.95
N ILE A 26 1.16 16.36 -7.51
CA ILE A 26 0.18 15.77 -6.57
C ILE A 26 -0.39 14.47 -7.13
N LEU A 27 -0.64 14.39 -8.44
CA LEU A 27 -1.12 13.17 -9.09
C LEU A 27 -0.12 12.01 -8.96
N SER A 28 1.18 12.28 -9.14
CA SER A 28 2.21 11.24 -8.97
C SER A 28 2.32 10.81 -7.51
N SER A 29 2.23 11.74 -6.55
CA SER A 29 2.19 11.42 -5.12
C SER A 29 0.97 10.56 -4.75
N VAL A 30 -0.20 10.86 -5.30
CA VAL A 30 -1.44 10.10 -5.08
C VAL A 30 -1.31 8.69 -5.64
N ILE A 31 -0.78 8.52 -6.86
CA ILE A 31 -0.54 7.19 -7.45
C ILE A 31 0.46 6.38 -6.61
N ALA A 32 1.54 7.01 -6.15
CA ALA A 32 2.54 6.35 -5.30
C ALA A 32 1.94 5.92 -3.95
N MET A 33 1.12 6.77 -3.33
CA MET A 33 0.36 6.40 -2.11
C MET A 33 -0.60 5.23 -2.37
N GLY A 34 -1.30 5.24 -3.50
CA GLY A 34 -2.18 4.13 -3.88
C GLY A 34 -1.44 2.80 -3.96
N ALA A 35 -0.24 2.78 -4.55
CA ALA A 35 0.60 1.59 -4.58
C ALA A 35 0.95 1.08 -3.17
N VAL A 36 1.25 1.99 -2.22
CA VAL A 36 1.50 1.65 -0.80
C VAL A 36 0.26 1.03 -0.15
N GLY A 37 -0.92 1.60 -0.37
CA GLY A 37 -2.18 1.09 0.18
C GLY A 37 -2.56 -0.30 -0.34
N PHE A 38 -2.35 -0.57 -1.64
CA PHE A 38 -2.57 -1.90 -2.21
C PHE A 38 -1.59 -2.94 -1.67
N MET A 39 -0.33 -2.58 -1.45
CA MET A 39 0.65 -3.46 -0.80
C MET A 39 0.24 -3.78 0.65
N LEU A 40 -0.32 -2.81 1.38
CA LEU A 40 -0.85 -3.03 2.73
C LEU A 40 -2.05 -4.01 2.73
N SER A 41 -2.97 -3.87 1.77
CA SER A 41 -4.06 -4.84 1.56
C SER A 41 -3.54 -6.27 1.34
N ALA A 42 -2.49 -6.43 0.53
CA ALA A 42 -1.85 -7.72 0.32
C ALA A 42 -1.25 -8.30 1.62
N ILE A 43 -0.64 -7.46 2.47
CA ILE A 43 -0.15 -7.87 3.78
C ILE A 43 -1.30 -8.35 4.68
N PHE A 44 -2.44 -7.64 4.72
CA PHE A 44 -3.59 -8.06 5.52
C PHE A 44 -4.14 -9.42 5.09
N LEU A 45 -4.18 -9.72 3.79
CA LEU A 45 -4.55 -11.04 3.29
C LEU A 45 -3.57 -12.12 3.74
N ILE A 46 -2.26 -11.84 3.69
CA ILE A 46 -1.21 -12.76 4.15
C ILE A 46 -1.33 -13.03 5.66
N LEU A 47 -1.69 -12.01 6.44
CA LEU A 47 -1.94 -12.11 7.88
C LEU A 47 -3.29 -12.77 8.24
N ARG A 48 -4.05 -13.23 7.24
CA ARG A 48 -5.37 -13.86 7.41
C ARG A 48 -6.41 -12.91 8.04
N ALA A 49 -6.30 -11.61 7.76
CA ALA A 49 -7.27 -10.57 8.11
C ALA A 49 -8.03 -10.08 6.85
N PRO A 50 -8.94 -10.89 6.27
CA PRO A 50 -9.62 -10.58 5.01
C PRO A 50 -10.65 -9.45 5.11
N ASP A 51 -11.21 -9.26 6.30
CA ASP A 51 -12.15 -8.19 6.65
C ASP A 51 -11.46 -6.82 6.55
N ILE A 52 -10.30 -6.66 7.17
CA ILE A 52 -9.51 -5.42 7.09
C ILE A 52 -8.97 -5.21 5.67
N ALA A 53 -8.54 -6.27 4.99
CA ALA A 53 -8.05 -6.17 3.61
C ALA A 53 -9.11 -5.62 2.64
N MET A 54 -10.36 -6.08 2.75
CA MET A 54 -11.46 -5.58 1.93
C MET A 54 -11.72 -4.10 2.20
N VAL A 55 -11.80 -3.71 3.48
CA VAL A 55 -12.00 -2.31 3.87
C VAL A 55 -10.85 -1.43 3.39
N GLN A 56 -9.60 -1.91 3.48
CA GLN A 56 -8.43 -1.20 2.96
C GLN A 56 -8.58 -0.90 1.46
N VAL A 57 -8.93 -1.90 0.64
CA VAL A 57 -9.09 -1.69 -0.81
C VAL A 57 -10.20 -0.68 -1.11
N VAL A 58 -11.33 -0.77 -0.42
CA VAL A 58 -12.45 0.16 -0.62
C VAL A 58 -12.05 1.58 -0.24
N ILE A 59 -11.43 1.79 0.93
CA ILE A 59 -11.00 3.11 1.39
C ILE A 59 -9.91 3.69 0.50
N GLU A 60 -8.98 2.86 0.03
CA GLU A 60 -7.91 3.30 -0.86
C GLU A 60 -8.50 3.85 -2.17
N ILE A 61 -9.39 3.11 -2.81
CA ILE A 61 -10.05 3.55 -4.05
C ILE A 61 -10.84 4.86 -3.82
N LEU A 62 -11.55 4.97 -2.70
CA LEU A 62 -12.30 6.18 -2.36
C LEU A 62 -11.42 7.40 -2.06
N THR A 63 -10.19 7.18 -1.58
CA THR A 63 -9.24 8.25 -1.25
C THR A 63 -8.45 8.70 -2.48
N LEU A 64 -8.27 7.80 -3.46
CA LEU A 64 -7.55 8.09 -4.71
C LEU A 64 -8.41 8.81 -5.76
N ILE A 65 -9.75 8.68 -5.69
CA ILE A 65 -10.72 9.35 -6.58
C ILE A 65 -11.09 10.72 -6.02
#